data_AF-A0A7H4MV68-F1
#
_entry.id   AF-A0A7H4MV68-F1
#
_cell.length_a   1.000
_cell.length_b   1.000
_cell.length_c   1.000
_cell.angle_alpha   90.00
_cell.angle_beta   90.00
_cell.angle_gamma   90.00
#
_symmetry.space_group_name_H-M   'P 1'
#
loop_
_entity.id
_entity.type
_entity.pdbx_description
1 polymer ?
#
loop_
_entity_poly.entity_id
_entity_poly.type
_entity_poly.pdbx_seq_one_letter_code
_entity_poly.pdbx_strand_id
1 'polypeptide(L)'
;MCVIFGLHWGLIPLMINNLAVLGHDSMMPMLLPAVMGQVGAALGIFLRTRDARQKVLAGSAVSAGIFGVTEPAIYGLNLPLRRPFIFGCVAGAIGGAIVGFSDSHVYSFGFGNIFTLAQMIPPQGIDATVWGGALGTVAALIIACALTLVAGLPRSTLNRRPLWWLRLGKRHPGADDRQRTGVGSGPDSTFASGLLGQGVAIIPSVGKVIAPFSGEVASIFQTKHAIGLLSDSGIELLIHVGIDTVKLDGAPFTAHVKEGDKIKAGDLLLEFDRQAILNAGYDLATPIIISNSDDFRALRHRIRQRGGCRSAAVVRKPLITGER
;
A
#
# COMPACT_ATOMS: atom_id res chain seq x y z
N MET A 1 -17.45 2.51 -11.01
CA MET A 1 -17.61 1.04 -11.10
C MET A 1 -17.00 0.46 -12.37
N CYS A 2 -17.36 0.96 -13.57
CA CYS A 2 -16.88 0.43 -14.86
C CYS A 2 -15.35 0.42 -15.04
N VAL A 3 -14.61 1.26 -14.32
CA VAL A 3 -13.14 1.30 -14.36
C VAL A 3 -12.50 0.04 -13.78
N ILE A 4 -13.06 -0.52 -12.71
CA ILE A 4 -12.52 -1.71 -12.03
C ILE A 4 -12.55 -2.94 -12.94
N PHE A 5 -13.62 -3.06 -13.73
CA PHE A 5 -13.84 -4.19 -14.62
C PHE A 5 -13.36 -3.91 -16.06
N GLY A 6 -12.71 -2.77 -16.31
CA GLY A 6 -12.30 -2.37 -17.66
C GLY A 6 -13.45 -2.02 -18.62
N LEU A 7 -14.71 -2.17 -18.20
CA LEU A 7 -15.92 -1.96 -19.02
C LEU A 7 -16.06 -0.54 -19.59
N HIS A 8 -15.40 0.44 -18.98
CA HIS A 8 -15.39 1.82 -19.48
C HIS A 8 -14.76 1.96 -20.88
N TRP A 9 -13.82 1.08 -21.26
CA TRP A 9 -13.27 1.05 -22.62
C TRP A 9 -14.32 0.66 -23.67
N GLY A 10 -15.35 -0.10 -23.28
CA GLY A 10 -16.47 -0.44 -24.16
C GLY A 10 -17.37 0.75 -24.51
N LEU A 11 -17.28 1.86 -23.76
CA LEU A 11 -18.05 3.07 -24.05
C LEU A 11 -17.41 3.92 -25.16
N ILE A 12 -16.09 3.83 -25.30
CA ILE A 12 -15.31 4.67 -26.24
C ILE A 12 -15.79 4.54 -27.69
N PRO A 13 -16.02 3.33 -28.26
CA PRO A 13 -16.53 3.21 -29.62
C PRO A 13 -17.90 3.88 -29.80
N LEU A 14 -18.76 3.81 -28.78
CA LEU A 14 -20.10 4.40 -28.83
C LEU A 14 -20.03 5.94 -28.82
N MET A 15 -19.09 6.50 -28.06
CA MET A 15 -18.85 7.95 -28.02
C MET A 15 -18.26 8.47 -29.33
N ILE A 16 -17.35 7.71 -29.95
CA ILE A 16 -16.83 8.02 -31.30
C ILE A 16 -17.98 7.98 -32.33
N ASN A 17 -18.87 7.00 -32.24
CA ASN A 17 -20.03 6.92 -33.12
C ASN A 17 -20.99 8.11 -32.92
N ASN A 18 -21.25 8.53 -31.68
CA ASN A 18 -22.05 9.72 -31.39
C ASN A 18 -21.43 10.96 -32.02
N LEU A 19 -20.12 11.17 -31.84
CA LEU A 19 -19.41 12.29 -32.48
C LEU A 19 -19.48 12.23 -34.02
N ALA A 20 -19.38 11.04 -34.61
CA ALA A 20 -19.41 10.88 -36.07
C ALA A 20 -20.81 11.10 -36.67
N VAL A 21 -21.87 10.70 -35.97
CA VAL A 21 -23.26 10.75 -36.48
C VAL A 21 -23.98 12.02 -36.04
N LEU A 22 -23.86 12.39 -34.76
CA LEU A 22 -24.56 13.53 -34.15
C LEU A 22 -23.71 14.81 -34.12
N GLY A 23 -22.39 14.70 -34.35
CA GLY A 23 -21.46 15.82 -34.21
C GLY A 23 -21.12 16.18 -32.77
N HIS A 24 -21.69 15.47 -31.79
CA HIS A 24 -21.45 15.66 -30.36
C HIS A 24 -21.65 14.36 -29.58
N ASP A 25 -21.14 14.28 -28.36
CA ASP A 25 -21.34 13.15 -27.45
C ASP A 25 -21.82 13.61 -26.06
N SER A 26 -22.86 12.96 -25.55
CA SER A 26 -23.44 13.22 -24.23
C SER A 26 -22.83 12.35 -23.12
N MET A 27 -22.15 11.26 -23.47
CA MET A 27 -21.67 10.29 -22.48
C MET A 27 -20.38 10.72 -21.79
N MET A 28 -19.43 11.31 -22.51
CA MET A 28 -18.20 11.88 -21.94
C MET A 28 -18.50 12.87 -20.80
N PRO A 29 -19.38 13.88 -20.99
CA PRO A 29 -19.84 14.77 -19.94
C PRO A 29 -20.33 14.04 -18.69
N MET A 30 -21.11 12.97 -18.85
CA MET A 30 -21.66 12.19 -17.73
C MET A 30 -20.58 11.37 -16.99
N LEU A 31 -19.49 11.00 -17.68
CA LEU A 31 -18.37 10.25 -17.09
C LEU A 31 -17.41 11.16 -16.30
N LEU A 32 -17.28 12.44 -16.67
CA LEU A 32 -16.37 13.38 -16.03
C LEU A 32 -16.61 13.56 -14.51
N PRO A 33 -17.85 13.72 -14.02
CA PRO A 33 -18.14 13.74 -12.58
C PRO A 33 -17.72 12.46 -11.85
N ALA A 34 -17.78 11.29 -12.50
CA ALA A 34 -17.33 10.05 -11.88
C ALA A 34 -15.80 10.02 -11.69
N VAL A 35 -15.04 10.56 -12.66
CA VAL A 35 -13.59 10.78 -12.55
C VAL A 35 -13.29 11.74 -11.39
N MET A 36 -13.93 12.92 -11.40
CA MET A 36 -13.67 13.96 -10.40
C MET A 36 -14.19 13.59 -9.01
N GLY A 37 -15.20 12.73 -8.90
CA GLY A 37 -15.64 12.14 -7.64
C GLY A 37 -14.57 11.24 -7.01
N GLN A 38 -13.85 10.44 -7.81
CA GLN A 38 -12.73 9.62 -7.30
C GLN A 38 -11.53 10.47 -6.90
N VAL A 39 -11.24 11.53 -7.66
CA VAL A 39 -10.22 12.54 -7.30
C VAL A 39 -10.60 13.26 -6.01
N GLY A 40 -11.86 13.67 -5.86
CA GLY A 40 -12.37 14.31 -4.66
C GLY A 40 -12.29 13.41 -3.43
N ALA A 41 -12.57 12.12 -3.57
CA ALA A 41 -12.36 11.14 -2.50
C ALA A 41 -10.87 11.05 -2.12
N ALA A 42 -9.95 10.96 -3.07
CA ALA A 42 -8.51 10.93 -2.81
C ALA A 42 -8.01 12.24 -2.15
N LEU A 43 -8.54 13.38 -2.55
CA LEU A 43 -8.27 14.68 -1.92
C LEU A 43 -8.76 14.70 -0.47
N GLY A 44 -9.94 14.15 -0.20
CA GLY A 44 -10.44 13.98 1.16
C GLY A 44 -9.52 13.10 2.02
N ILE A 45 -8.92 12.06 1.44
CA ILE A 45 -7.90 11.23 2.10
C ILE A 45 -6.65 12.06 2.39
N PHE A 46 -6.14 12.80 1.40
CA PHE A 46 -4.95 13.65 1.53
C PHE A 46 -5.07 14.67 2.68
N LEU A 47 -6.24 15.30 2.79
CA LEU A 47 -6.51 16.32 3.80
C LEU A 47 -6.75 15.71 5.19
N ARG A 48 -7.35 14.52 5.28
CA ARG A 48 -7.70 13.87 6.55
C ARG A 48 -6.57 13.00 7.12
N THR A 49 -5.75 12.37 6.29
CA THR A 49 -4.74 11.42 6.76
C THR A 49 -3.59 12.14 7.48
N ARG A 50 -3.09 11.49 8.53
CA ARG A 50 -1.90 11.93 9.28
C ARG A 50 -0.67 11.08 9.00
N ASP A 51 -0.84 9.98 8.25
CA ASP A 51 0.27 9.15 7.83
C ASP A 51 0.99 9.81 6.65
N ALA A 52 2.31 9.98 6.79
CA ALA A 52 3.15 10.60 5.77
C ALA A 52 3.13 9.81 4.46
N ARG A 53 3.10 8.47 4.51
CA ARG A 53 3.10 7.63 3.30
C ARG A 53 1.79 7.78 2.53
N GLN A 54 0.66 7.61 3.22
CA GLN A 54 -0.66 7.82 2.61
C GLN A 54 -0.84 9.25 2.10
N LYS A 55 -0.27 10.24 2.79
CA LYS A 55 -0.36 11.64 2.36
C LYS A 55 0.43 11.89 1.08
N VAL A 56 1.64 11.34 0.95
CA VAL A 56 2.42 11.45 -0.29
C VAL A 56 1.70 10.75 -1.45
N LEU A 57 1.20 9.53 -1.22
CA LEU A 57 0.46 8.77 -2.23
C LEU A 57 -0.83 9.48 -2.67
N ALA A 58 -1.57 10.05 -1.72
CA ALA A 58 -2.79 10.80 -2.02
C ALA A 58 -2.51 12.10 -2.77
N GLY A 59 -1.42 12.80 -2.42
CA GLY A 59 -1.02 14.01 -3.14
C GLY A 59 -0.68 13.73 -4.60
N SER A 60 0.12 12.70 -4.89
CA SER A 60 0.47 12.33 -6.27
C SER A 60 -0.72 11.79 -7.05
N ALA A 61 -1.58 10.99 -6.41
CA ALA A 61 -2.78 10.43 -7.04
C ALA A 61 -3.83 11.50 -7.39
N VAL A 62 -4.00 12.53 -6.55
CA VAL A 62 -4.90 13.66 -6.87
C VAL A 62 -4.39 14.42 -8.09
N SER A 63 -3.10 14.75 -8.11
CA SER A 63 -2.49 15.45 -9.25
C SER A 63 -2.66 14.65 -10.55
N ALA A 64 -2.38 13.36 -10.53
CA ALA A 64 -2.55 12.48 -11.70
C ALA A 64 -4.03 12.38 -12.13
N GLY A 65 -4.95 12.26 -11.16
CA GLY A 65 -6.37 12.11 -11.42
C GLY A 65 -7.04 13.34 -12.04
N ILE A 66 -6.58 14.55 -11.72
CA ILE A 66 -7.06 15.79 -12.37
C ILE A 66 -6.82 15.75 -13.89
N PHE A 67 -5.72 15.13 -14.32
CA PHE A 67 -5.37 14.94 -15.72
C PHE A 67 -5.90 13.64 -16.34
N GLY A 68 -6.80 12.94 -15.63
CA GLY A 68 -7.52 11.76 -16.13
C GLY A 68 -6.90 10.42 -15.76
N VAL A 69 -5.78 10.39 -15.04
CA VAL A 69 -5.13 9.15 -14.58
C VAL A 69 -5.65 8.79 -13.19
N THR A 70 -6.68 7.94 -13.13
CA THR A 70 -7.41 7.64 -11.88
C THR A 70 -6.96 6.36 -11.19
N GLU A 71 -6.15 5.54 -11.84
CA GLU A 71 -5.66 4.25 -11.35
C GLU A 71 -4.92 4.37 -10.01
N PRO A 72 -4.01 5.34 -9.80
CA PRO A 72 -3.33 5.50 -8.52
C PRO A 72 -4.30 5.89 -7.38
N ALA A 73 -5.34 6.67 -7.69
CA ALA A 73 -6.35 7.06 -6.71
C ALA A 73 -7.29 5.90 -6.36
N ILE A 74 -7.75 5.16 -7.37
CA ILE A 74 -8.70 4.06 -7.19
C ILE A 74 -8.01 2.89 -6.49
N TYR A 75 -6.96 2.32 -7.09
CA TYR A 75 -6.33 1.10 -6.60
C TYR A 75 -5.38 1.37 -5.43
N GLY A 76 -4.70 2.51 -5.41
CA GLY A 76 -3.75 2.84 -4.36
C GLY A 76 -4.39 3.31 -3.05
N LEU A 77 -5.59 3.89 -3.09
CA LEU A 77 -6.18 4.58 -1.94
C LEU A 77 -7.66 4.27 -1.72
N ASN A 78 -8.51 4.61 -2.70
CA ASN A 78 -9.96 4.62 -2.50
C ASN A 78 -10.51 3.21 -2.28
N LEU A 79 -10.10 2.25 -3.12
CA LEU A 79 -10.59 0.86 -3.10
C LEU A 79 -10.14 0.10 -1.83
N PRO A 80 -8.84 0.14 -1.42
CA PRO A 80 -8.42 -0.46 -0.15
C PRO A 80 -9.17 0.08 1.07
N LEU A 81 -9.47 1.38 1.07
CA LEU A 81 -10.17 2.05 2.16
C LEU A 81 -11.69 1.89 2.11
N ARG A 82 -12.25 1.30 1.04
CA ARG A 82 -13.67 1.01 0.77
C ARG A 82 -14.63 2.21 0.82
N ARG A 83 -14.71 2.92 1.94
CA ARG A 83 -15.59 4.08 2.14
C ARG A 83 -15.30 5.23 1.17
N PRO A 84 -14.03 5.68 0.98
CA PRO A 84 -13.75 6.76 0.04
C PRO A 84 -14.16 6.40 -1.40
N PHE A 85 -13.97 5.14 -1.80
CA PHE A 85 -14.43 4.65 -3.09
C PHE A 85 -15.94 4.76 -3.28
N ILE A 86 -16.71 4.35 -2.26
CA ILE A 86 -18.18 4.46 -2.27
C ILE A 86 -18.60 5.93 -2.32
N PHE A 87 -17.97 6.81 -1.53
CA PHE A 87 -18.27 8.25 -1.55
C PHE A 87 -18.01 8.88 -2.92
N GLY A 88 -16.89 8.52 -3.56
CA GLY A 88 -16.61 8.96 -4.92
C GLY A 88 -17.64 8.45 -5.94
N CYS A 89 -18.14 7.22 -5.80
CA CYS A 89 -19.20 6.69 -6.67
C CYS A 89 -20.54 7.40 -6.47
N VAL A 90 -20.95 7.64 -5.21
CA VAL A 90 -22.19 8.35 -4.89
C VAL A 90 -22.14 9.80 -5.37
N ALA A 91 -21.04 10.49 -5.10
CA ALA A 91 -20.84 11.86 -5.55
C ALA A 91 -20.77 11.96 -7.09
N GLY A 92 -20.10 11.00 -7.73
CA GLY A 92 -20.06 10.89 -9.19
C GLY A 92 -21.44 10.66 -9.81
N ALA A 93 -22.30 9.85 -9.17
CA ALA A 93 -23.68 9.65 -9.62
C ALA A 93 -24.51 10.94 -9.49
N ILE A 94 -24.37 11.68 -8.37
CA ILE A 94 -25.04 12.97 -8.18
C ILE A 94 -24.57 13.98 -9.22
N GLY A 95 -23.25 14.11 -9.42
CA GLY A 95 -22.70 15.00 -10.43
C GLY A 95 -23.11 14.62 -11.84
N GLY A 96 -23.07 13.32 -12.19
CA GLY A 96 -23.53 12.81 -13.48
C GLY A 96 -25.01 13.06 -13.73
N ALA A 97 -25.85 13.00 -12.69
CA ALA A 97 -27.26 13.36 -12.79
C ALA A 97 -27.47 14.85 -13.06
N ILE A 98 -26.67 15.74 -12.44
CA ILE A 98 -26.69 17.18 -12.72
C ILE A 98 -26.30 17.44 -14.18
N VAL A 99 -25.20 16.83 -14.64
CA VAL A 99 -24.72 16.99 -16.02
C VAL A 99 -25.72 16.44 -17.04
N GLY A 100 -26.34 15.30 -16.75
CA GLY A 100 -27.38 14.73 -17.60
C GLY A 100 -28.65 15.59 -17.65
N PHE A 101 -29.03 16.22 -16.54
CA PHE A 101 -30.17 17.13 -16.51
C PHE A 101 -29.91 18.44 -17.26
N SER A 102 -28.67 18.91 -17.29
CA SER A 102 -28.28 20.10 -18.05
C SER A 102 -28.04 19.86 -19.54
N ASP A 103 -28.26 18.62 -20.02
CA ASP A 103 -28.05 18.20 -21.41
C ASP A 103 -26.68 18.64 -21.96
N SER A 104 -25.63 18.40 -21.18
CA SER A 104 -24.29 18.81 -21.60
C SER A 104 -23.67 17.82 -22.59
N HIS A 105 -23.01 18.37 -23.62
CA HIS A 105 -22.36 17.60 -24.68
C HIS A 105 -20.88 17.98 -24.82
N VAL A 106 -20.07 17.10 -25.41
CA VAL A 106 -18.73 17.44 -25.94
C VAL A 106 -18.72 17.41 -27.46
N TYR A 107 -17.91 18.29 -28.06
CA TYR A 107 -17.79 18.45 -29.53
C TYR A 107 -16.48 17.91 -30.11
N SER A 108 -15.60 17.38 -29.25
CA SER A 108 -14.35 16.76 -29.65
C SER A 108 -14.11 15.50 -28.84
N PHE A 109 -13.39 14.53 -29.42
CA PHE A 109 -12.99 13.34 -28.68
C PHE A 109 -11.84 13.65 -27.72
N GLY A 110 -11.95 13.17 -26.48
CA GLY A 110 -10.90 13.28 -25.47
C GLY A 110 -11.23 12.43 -24.25
N PHE A 111 -10.20 12.12 -23.46
CA PHE A 111 -10.38 11.42 -22.19
C PHE A 111 -10.90 12.38 -21.10
N GLY A 112 -11.56 11.82 -20.09
CA GLY A 112 -12.14 12.58 -18.98
C GLY A 112 -11.06 13.20 -18.11
N ASN A 113 -10.91 14.52 -18.17
CA ASN A 113 -9.97 15.30 -17.38
C ASN A 113 -10.48 16.74 -17.20
N ILE A 114 -9.71 17.59 -16.52
CA ILE A 114 -10.10 19.00 -16.29
C ILE A 114 -10.39 19.77 -17.58
N PHE A 115 -9.71 19.46 -18.68
CA PHE A 115 -9.90 20.11 -19.98
C PHE A 115 -11.14 19.65 -20.72
N THR A 116 -11.84 18.61 -20.25
CA THR A 116 -13.12 18.20 -20.82
C THR A 116 -14.14 19.34 -20.75
N LEU A 117 -14.06 20.25 -19.76
CA LEU A 117 -14.91 21.45 -19.72
C LEU A 117 -14.72 22.37 -20.93
N ALA A 118 -13.50 22.48 -21.47
CA ALA A 118 -13.24 23.24 -22.69
C ALA A 118 -13.80 22.54 -23.93
N GLN A 119 -13.82 21.20 -23.92
CA GLN A 119 -14.39 20.38 -25.01
C GLN A 119 -15.93 20.43 -25.03
N MET A 120 -16.55 20.90 -23.93
CA MET A 120 -18.00 21.08 -23.83
C MET A 120 -18.49 22.39 -24.42
N ILE A 121 -17.59 23.31 -24.80
CA ILE A 121 -17.97 24.63 -25.32
C ILE A 121 -18.57 24.46 -26.73
N PRO A 122 -19.86 24.80 -26.94
CA PRO A 122 -20.45 24.77 -28.26
C PRO A 122 -19.86 25.83 -29.19
N PRO A 123 -20.02 25.67 -30.52
CA PRO A 123 -19.58 26.66 -31.51
C PRO A 123 -20.17 28.07 -31.31
N GLN A 124 -21.28 28.17 -30.57
CA GLN A 124 -22.02 29.39 -30.28
C GLN A 124 -21.46 30.15 -29.06
N GLY A 125 -20.53 29.54 -28.30
CA GLY A 125 -19.94 30.09 -27.08
C GLY A 125 -20.42 29.39 -25.81
N ILE A 126 -19.99 29.89 -24.65
CA ILE A 126 -20.32 29.30 -23.34
C ILE A 126 -21.80 29.52 -23.02
N ASP A 127 -22.54 28.43 -22.82
CA ASP A 127 -23.97 28.43 -22.52
C ASP A 127 -24.29 27.75 -21.18
N ALA A 128 -25.59 27.58 -20.90
CA ALA A 128 -26.06 26.93 -19.68
C ALA A 128 -25.65 25.45 -19.59
N THR A 129 -25.42 24.78 -20.71
CA THR A 129 -25.01 23.36 -20.74
C THR A 129 -23.57 23.20 -20.25
N VAL A 130 -22.68 24.13 -20.60
CA VAL A 130 -21.30 24.18 -20.10
C VAL A 130 -21.28 24.42 -18.59
N TRP A 131 -22.09 25.38 -18.11
CA TRP A 131 -22.19 25.68 -16.68
C TRP A 131 -22.80 24.52 -15.88
N GLY A 132 -23.78 23.81 -16.43
CA GLY A 132 -24.32 22.58 -15.83
C GLY A 132 -23.27 21.47 -15.74
N GLY A 133 -22.49 21.29 -16.80
CA GLY A 133 -21.33 20.40 -16.85
C GLY A 133 -20.29 20.69 -15.77
N ALA A 134 -19.89 21.97 -15.66
CA ALA A 134 -18.95 22.45 -14.66
C ALA A 134 -19.50 22.28 -13.24
N LEU A 135 -20.76 22.65 -13.01
CA LEU A 135 -21.43 22.53 -11.72
C LEU A 135 -21.49 21.07 -11.25
N GLY A 136 -21.93 20.15 -12.11
CA GLY A 136 -22.01 18.73 -11.77
C GLY A 136 -20.64 18.13 -11.47
N THR A 137 -19.62 18.53 -12.22
CA THR A 137 -18.22 18.09 -12.02
C THR A 137 -17.65 18.58 -10.70
N VAL A 138 -17.81 19.87 -10.40
CA VAL A 138 -17.36 20.49 -9.14
C VAL A 138 -18.15 19.93 -7.95
N ALA A 139 -19.45 19.74 -8.10
CA ALA A 139 -20.30 19.13 -7.07
C ALA A 139 -19.82 17.71 -6.71
N ALA A 140 -19.53 16.86 -7.71
CA ALA A 140 -19.00 15.53 -7.46
C ALA A 140 -17.67 15.55 -6.69
N LEU A 141 -16.76 16.44 -7.05
CA LEU A 141 -15.47 16.60 -6.36
C LEU A 141 -15.66 17.04 -4.91
N ILE A 142 -16.47 18.08 -4.68
CA ILE A 142 -16.71 18.65 -3.34
C ILE A 142 -17.46 17.67 -2.46
N ILE A 143 -18.52 17.04 -2.95
CA ILE A 143 -19.32 16.06 -2.19
C ILE A 143 -18.45 14.87 -1.80
N ALA A 144 -17.67 14.30 -2.73
CA ALA A 144 -16.78 13.19 -2.42
C ALA A 144 -15.72 13.56 -1.37
N CYS A 145 -15.11 14.75 -1.52
CA CYS A 145 -14.13 15.27 -0.56
C CYS A 145 -14.76 15.47 0.82
N ALA A 146 -15.89 16.17 0.90
CA ALA A 146 -16.61 16.46 2.14
C ALA A 146 -17.07 15.17 2.85
N LEU A 147 -17.67 14.22 2.12
CA LEU A 147 -18.06 12.92 2.69
C LEU A 147 -16.86 12.16 3.24
N THR A 148 -15.74 12.16 2.53
CA THR A 148 -14.50 11.53 2.98
C THR A 148 -13.91 12.24 4.20
N LEU A 149 -13.98 13.57 4.24
CA LEU A 149 -13.54 14.40 5.36
C LEU A 149 -14.43 14.25 6.61
N VAL A 150 -15.74 14.02 6.47
CA VAL A 150 -16.69 13.91 7.60
C VAL A 150 -16.82 12.47 8.07
N ALA A 151 -17.26 11.55 7.21
CA ALA A 151 -17.53 10.14 7.56
C ALA A 151 -16.25 9.31 7.78
N GLY A 152 -15.13 9.81 7.25
CA GLY A 152 -13.80 9.36 7.56
C GLY A 152 -13.36 8.07 6.93
N LEU A 153 -12.03 8.02 6.73
CA LEU A 153 -11.28 6.79 6.59
C LEU A 153 -11.81 5.81 7.65
N PRO A 154 -12.23 4.59 7.26
CA PRO A 154 -12.50 3.58 8.27
C PRO A 154 -11.27 3.56 9.16
N ARG A 155 -11.46 3.71 10.48
CA ARG A 155 -10.41 3.35 11.43
C ARG A 155 -10.04 1.96 10.98
N SER A 156 -8.83 1.78 10.46
CA SER A 156 -8.25 0.47 10.31
C SER A 156 -8.63 -0.24 11.59
N THR A 157 -9.46 -1.28 11.50
CA THR A 157 -9.53 -2.32 12.50
C THR A 157 -8.18 -3.02 12.43
N LEU A 158 -7.13 -2.26 12.76
CA LEU A 158 -5.97 -2.72 13.45
C LEU A 158 -6.59 -3.53 14.57
N ASN A 159 -6.58 -4.84 14.41
CA ASN A 159 -6.69 -5.73 15.53
C ASN A 159 -5.47 -5.38 16.38
N ARG A 160 -5.63 -4.36 17.23
CA ARG A 160 -4.62 -3.88 18.16
C ARG A 160 -4.50 -4.92 19.26
N ARG A 161 -4.09 -6.13 18.89
CA ARG A 161 -3.53 -7.06 19.85
C ARG A 161 -2.15 -6.52 20.15
N PRO A 162 -1.86 -6.13 21.40
CA PRO A 162 -0.50 -5.80 21.76
C PRO A 162 0.39 -6.97 21.36
N LEU A 163 1.45 -6.72 20.60
CA LEU A 163 2.52 -7.66 20.31
C LEU A 163 3.33 -7.89 21.60
N TRP A 164 2.72 -8.53 22.59
CA TRP A 164 3.38 -8.92 23.85
C TRP A 164 4.08 -10.27 23.75
N TRP A 165 3.92 -11.00 22.63
CA TRP A 165 4.28 -12.41 22.56
C TRP A 165 5.53 -12.75 21.72
N LEU A 166 6.20 -11.81 21.03
CA LEU A 166 7.52 -12.10 20.44
C LEU A 166 8.62 -12.17 21.52
N ARG A 167 8.38 -13.02 22.53
CA ARG A 167 9.42 -13.72 23.28
C ARG A 167 10.06 -14.68 22.27
N LEU A 168 11.15 -14.25 21.65
CA LEU A 168 12.14 -15.20 21.14
C LEU A 168 12.36 -16.23 22.25
N GLY A 169 12.11 -17.50 21.92
CA GLY A 169 12.08 -18.61 22.84
C GLY A 169 13.34 -18.71 23.71
N LYS A 170 13.21 -19.47 24.80
CA LYS A 170 14.23 -19.70 25.83
C LYS A 170 15.66 -19.76 25.23
N ARG A 171 16.56 -18.94 25.77
CA ARG A 171 18.01 -19.00 25.53
C ARG A 171 18.50 -20.45 25.66
N HIS A 172 19.05 -21.02 24.59
CA HIS A 172 20.03 -22.09 24.73
C HIS A 172 21.31 -21.47 25.35
N PRO A 173 21.87 -22.06 26.42
CA PRO A 173 23.12 -21.58 27.00
C PRO A 173 24.26 -21.92 26.02
N GLY A 174 24.70 -20.93 25.25
CA GLY A 174 25.86 -21.11 24.35
C GLY A 174 25.97 -20.16 23.15
N ALA A 175 24.94 -19.38 22.80
CA ALA A 175 25.05 -18.43 21.68
C ALA A 175 25.60 -17.07 22.15
N ASP A 176 26.80 -16.73 21.69
CA ASP A 176 27.48 -15.44 21.92
C ASP A 176 26.64 -14.27 21.37
N ASP A 177 26.58 -13.19 22.15
CA ASP A 177 25.58 -12.10 22.08
C ASP A 177 26.14 -10.90 21.29
N ARG A 178 26.77 -11.13 20.13
CA ARG A 178 27.37 -10.06 19.34
C ARG A 178 26.79 -10.03 17.94
N GLN A 179 26.28 -8.85 17.57
CA GLN A 179 25.76 -8.45 16.24
C GLN A 179 24.28 -8.76 15.96
N ARG A 180 23.39 -8.03 16.65
CA ARG A 180 22.09 -7.64 16.08
C ARG A 180 22.21 -6.22 15.55
N THR A 181 22.22 -6.05 14.24
CA THR A 181 22.20 -4.73 13.60
C THR A 181 20.75 -4.27 13.43
N GLY A 182 20.47 -3.01 13.75
CA GLY A 182 19.16 -2.41 13.49
C GLY A 182 18.88 -2.35 11.98
N VAL A 183 17.60 -2.37 11.59
CA VAL A 183 17.22 -2.09 10.20
C VAL A 183 17.67 -0.67 9.88
N GLY A 184 18.69 -0.58 9.03
CA GLY A 184 19.45 0.62 8.73
C GLY A 184 20.96 0.38 8.53
N SER A 185 21.50 -0.80 8.88
CA SER A 185 22.94 -1.09 8.69
C SER A 185 23.23 -2.50 8.15
N GLY A 186 22.43 -2.96 7.18
CA GLY A 186 22.73 -4.13 6.36
C GLY A 186 23.26 -3.70 4.97
N PRO A 187 24.07 -4.53 4.28
CA PRO A 187 24.72 -4.14 3.02
C PRO A 187 23.77 -4.03 1.81
N ASP A 188 22.52 -4.48 1.93
CA ASP A 188 21.55 -4.46 0.83
C ASP A 188 20.57 -3.27 0.93
N SER A 189 20.63 -2.41 -0.09
CA SER A 189 19.77 -1.23 -0.24
C SER A 189 18.27 -1.54 -0.26
N THR A 190 17.87 -2.71 -0.74
CA THR A 190 16.46 -3.13 -0.85
C THR A 190 15.87 -3.35 0.54
N PHE A 191 16.62 -3.99 1.43
CA PHE A 191 16.21 -4.20 2.82
C PHE A 191 16.42 -2.96 3.69
N ALA A 192 17.48 -2.18 3.44
CA ALA A 192 17.75 -0.94 4.17
C ALA A 192 16.73 0.16 3.87
N SER A 193 16.09 0.13 2.69
CA SER A 193 15.07 1.11 2.28
C SER A 193 13.75 1.02 3.07
N GLY A 194 13.48 -0.11 3.74
CA GLY A 194 12.21 -0.37 4.40
C GLY A 194 11.02 -0.58 3.44
N LEU A 195 11.24 -0.67 2.13
CA LEU A 195 10.19 -0.88 1.11
C LEU A 195 9.38 -2.17 1.33
N LEU A 196 10.03 -3.20 1.88
CA LEU A 196 9.42 -4.50 2.16
C LEU A 196 8.83 -4.61 3.59
N GLY A 197 8.90 -3.53 4.39
CA GLY A 197 8.42 -3.48 5.77
C GLY A 197 9.53 -3.32 6.82
N GLN A 198 9.15 -3.14 8.08
CA GLN A 198 10.06 -3.07 9.23
C GLN A 198 10.49 -4.46 9.68
N GLY A 199 11.74 -4.61 10.11
CA GLY A 199 12.29 -5.90 10.49
C GLY A 199 13.53 -5.82 11.37
N VAL A 200 14.30 -6.91 11.39
CA VAL A 200 15.66 -6.99 11.91
C VAL A 200 16.48 -7.90 11.01
N ALA A 201 17.77 -7.62 10.86
CA ALA A 201 18.70 -8.59 10.32
C ALA A 201 19.34 -9.37 11.48
N ILE A 202 19.44 -10.68 11.33
CA ILE A 202 20.19 -11.54 12.26
C ILE A 202 21.29 -12.27 11.51
N ILE A 203 22.43 -12.49 12.16
CA ILE A 203 23.45 -13.40 11.65
C ILE A 203 23.23 -14.74 12.33
N PRO A 204 22.74 -15.77 11.63
CA PRO A 204 22.39 -17.04 12.25
C PRO A 204 23.64 -17.81 12.68
N SER A 205 23.64 -18.28 13.92
CA SER A 205 24.68 -19.19 14.45
C SER A 205 24.37 -20.66 14.17
N VAL A 206 23.17 -20.98 13.68
CA VAL A 206 22.70 -22.33 13.37
C VAL A 206 22.02 -22.30 12.00
N GLY A 207 22.28 -23.32 11.17
CA GLY A 207 21.74 -23.44 9.81
C GLY A 207 20.28 -23.91 9.76
N LYS A 208 19.44 -23.44 10.67
CA LYS A 208 18.02 -23.85 10.78
C LYS A 208 17.12 -22.64 10.98
N VAL A 209 16.03 -22.61 10.23
CA VAL A 209 14.93 -21.67 10.39
C VAL A 209 13.76 -22.40 11.03
N ILE A 210 13.27 -21.86 12.14
CA ILE A 210 12.12 -22.39 12.87
C ILE A 210 10.97 -21.41 12.86
N ALA A 211 9.75 -21.93 12.94
CA ALA A 211 8.53 -21.14 13.02
C ALA A 211 8.51 -20.30 14.31
N PRO A 212 8.41 -18.97 14.23
CA PRO A 212 8.35 -18.11 15.41
C PRO A 212 6.96 -18.07 16.06
N PHE A 213 5.93 -18.55 15.36
CA PHE A 213 4.53 -18.54 15.78
C PHE A 213 3.71 -19.64 15.11
N SER A 214 2.48 -19.83 15.57
CA SER A 214 1.49 -20.67 14.87
C SER A 214 0.79 -19.90 13.75
N GLY A 215 0.53 -20.57 12.64
CA GLY A 215 -0.04 -19.98 11.44
C GLY A 215 0.04 -20.91 10.24
N GLU A 216 0.29 -20.34 9.07
CA GLU A 216 0.48 -21.07 7.82
C GLU A 216 1.67 -20.55 7.02
N VAL A 217 2.21 -21.42 6.18
CA VAL A 217 3.22 -21.04 5.18
C VAL A 217 2.51 -20.35 4.03
N ALA A 218 2.70 -19.04 3.92
CA ALA A 218 2.05 -18.22 2.90
C ALA A 218 2.73 -18.33 1.53
N SER A 219 4.06 -18.48 1.51
CA SER A 219 4.81 -18.68 0.26
C SER A 219 6.20 -19.25 0.53
N ILE A 220 6.72 -20.02 -0.43
CA ILE A 220 8.12 -20.48 -0.44
C ILE A 220 8.71 -20.09 -1.80
N PHE A 221 9.86 -19.43 -1.79
CA PHE A 221 10.53 -19.03 -3.02
C PHE A 221 11.14 -20.25 -3.72
N GLN A 222 11.23 -20.21 -5.06
CA GLN A 222 11.69 -21.35 -5.87
C GLN A 222 13.07 -21.87 -5.44
N THR A 223 14.01 -20.97 -5.17
CA THR A 223 15.36 -21.31 -4.69
C THR A 223 15.43 -21.48 -3.17
N LYS A 224 14.28 -21.53 -2.47
CA LYS A 224 14.12 -21.86 -1.04
C LYS A 224 14.89 -20.98 -0.04
N HIS A 225 15.54 -19.92 -0.50
CA HIS A 225 16.28 -18.97 0.31
C HIS A 225 15.38 -18.07 1.16
N ALA A 226 14.09 -17.95 0.82
CA ALA A 226 13.13 -17.12 1.53
C ALA A 226 11.80 -17.84 1.73
N ILE A 227 11.15 -17.53 2.86
CA ILE A 227 9.86 -18.08 3.26
C ILE A 227 8.96 -16.98 3.83
N GLY A 228 7.73 -16.92 3.31
CA GLY A 228 6.65 -16.08 3.81
C GLY A 228 5.74 -16.86 4.75
N LEU A 229 5.44 -16.32 5.92
CA LEU A 229 4.58 -16.91 6.93
C LEU A 229 3.42 -15.97 7.25
N LEU A 230 2.22 -16.51 7.40
CA LEU A 230 1.06 -15.78 7.89
C LEU A 230 0.66 -16.34 9.25
N SER A 231 0.75 -15.53 10.30
CA SER A 231 0.31 -15.95 11.64
C SER A 231 -1.22 -16.01 11.73
N ASP A 232 -1.75 -16.82 12.65
CA ASP A 232 -3.18 -16.80 13.00
C ASP A 232 -3.66 -15.42 13.51
N SER A 233 -2.73 -14.55 13.89
CA SER A 233 -2.99 -13.18 14.33
C SER A 233 -2.97 -12.14 13.20
N GLY A 234 -2.70 -12.54 11.96
CA GLY A 234 -2.66 -11.66 10.78
C GLY A 234 -1.31 -10.99 10.49
N ILE A 235 -0.25 -11.34 11.21
CA ILE A 235 1.12 -10.88 10.90
C ILE A 235 1.65 -11.65 9.70
N GLU A 236 2.12 -10.92 8.69
CA GLU A 236 2.88 -11.43 7.55
C GLU A 236 4.37 -11.28 7.82
N LEU A 237 5.08 -12.40 7.94
CA LEU A 237 6.50 -12.43 8.22
C LEU A 237 7.27 -13.02 7.04
N LEU A 238 8.22 -12.27 6.51
CA LEU A 238 9.18 -12.72 5.51
C LEU A 238 10.52 -12.99 6.18
N ILE A 239 11.03 -14.20 6.01
CA ILE A 239 12.39 -14.59 6.44
C ILE A 239 13.20 -14.83 5.17
N HIS A 240 14.29 -14.09 5.00
CA HIS A 240 15.20 -14.20 3.86
C HIS A 240 16.59 -14.60 4.36
N VAL A 241 17.08 -15.79 3.99
CA VAL A 241 18.34 -16.35 4.50
C VAL A 241 19.50 -15.90 3.64
N GLY A 242 20.36 -15.05 4.21
CA GLY A 242 21.49 -14.43 3.52
C GLY A 242 21.08 -13.33 2.54
N ILE A 243 22.06 -12.59 2.03
CA ILE A 243 21.87 -11.56 1.00
C ILE A 243 22.30 -12.14 -0.36
N ASP A 244 21.52 -11.89 -1.41
CA ASP A 244 21.76 -12.36 -2.78
C ASP A 244 21.84 -13.90 -2.96
N THR A 245 21.46 -14.66 -1.94
CA THR A 245 21.49 -16.15 -1.93
C THR A 245 20.52 -16.81 -2.90
N VAL A 246 19.60 -16.04 -3.51
CA VAL A 246 18.80 -16.50 -4.65
C VAL A 246 19.68 -17.04 -5.79
N LYS A 247 20.89 -16.48 -5.97
CA LYS A 247 21.88 -16.88 -6.99
C LYS A 247 22.52 -18.25 -6.74
N LEU A 248 22.25 -18.88 -5.60
CA LEU A 248 22.72 -20.23 -5.27
C LEU A 248 21.77 -21.33 -5.77
N ASP A 249 20.72 -20.96 -6.51
CA ASP A 249 19.77 -21.87 -7.17
C ASP A 249 19.19 -22.98 -6.27
N GLY A 250 19.07 -22.70 -4.97
CA GLY A 250 18.52 -23.63 -3.98
C GLY A 250 19.47 -24.73 -3.51
N ALA A 251 20.71 -24.80 -4.00
CA ALA A 251 21.66 -25.85 -3.64
C ALA A 251 21.94 -25.97 -2.13
N PRO A 252 22.10 -24.88 -1.35
CA PRO A 252 22.39 -24.99 0.08
C PRO A 252 21.12 -25.02 0.94
N PHE A 253 19.92 -25.13 0.36
CA PHE A 253 18.64 -24.95 1.05
C PHE A 253 17.73 -26.19 0.98
N THR A 254 17.30 -26.69 2.14
CA THR A 254 16.37 -27.82 2.27
C THR A 254 15.11 -27.37 3.01
N ALA A 255 14.00 -27.24 2.29
CA ALA A 255 12.70 -26.90 2.87
C ALA A 255 12.00 -28.15 3.42
N HIS A 256 11.46 -28.06 4.63
CA HIS A 256 10.73 -29.13 5.31
C HIS A 256 9.21 -28.92 5.31
N VAL A 257 8.76 -27.80 4.76
CA VAL A 257 7.35 -27.40 4.64
C VAL A 257 7.03 -27.03 3.20
N LYS A 258 5.75 -26.98 2.88
CA LYS A 258 5.19 -26.55 1.59
C LYS A 258 4.26 -25.36 1.80
N GLU A 259 3.99 -24.62 0.73
CA GLU A 259 2.99 -23.56 0.74
C GLU A 259 1.61 -24.12 1.12
N GLY A 260 0.91 -23.42 2.01
CA GLY A 260 -0.37 -23.83 2.58
C GLY A 260 -0.27 -24.71 3.84
N ASP A 261 0.91 -25.21 4.21
CA ASP A 261 1.07 -26.03 5.41
C ASP A 261 0.78 -25.22 6.69
N LYS A 262 0.07 -25.82 7.63
CA LYS A 262 -0.11 -25.27 8.98
C LYS A 262 1.13 -25.50 9.83
N ILE A 263 1.58 -24.47 10.52
CA ILE A 263 2.79 -24.48 11.34
C ILE A 263 2.46 -24.08 12.78
N LYS A 264 3.26 -24.56 13.73
CA LYS A 264 3.25 -24.18 15.14
C LYS A 264 4.61 -23.60 15.52
N ALA A 265 4.60 -22.76 16.55
CA ALA A 265 5.84 -22.18 17.08
C ALA A 265 6.84 -23.30 17.46
N GLY A 266 8.04 -23.25 16.87
CA GLY A 266 9.11 -24.22 17.07
C GLY A 266 9.27 -25.26 15.95
N ASP A 267 8.32 -25.35 15.01
CA ASP A 267 8.43 -26.28 13.87
C ASP A 267 9.61 -25.92 12.96
N LEU A 268 10.28 -26.93 12.42
CA LEU A 268 11.39 -26.75 11.48
C LEU A 268 10.86 -26.40 10.10
N LEU A 269 11.28 -25.25 9.56
CA LEU A 269 10.81 -24.75 8.27
C LEU A 269 11.83 -25.00 7.16
N LEU A 270 13.08 -24.62 7.39
CA LEU A 270 14.16 -24.64 6.40
C LEU A 270 15.47 -24.98 7.10
N GLU A 271 16.26 -25.86 6.50
CA GLU A 271 17.67 -26.07 6.83
C GLU A 271 18.55 -25.49 5.73
N PHE A 272 19.69 -24.94 6.12
CA PHE A 272 20.65 -24.37 5.18
C PHE A 272 22.10 -24.58 5.59
N ASP A 273 22.97 -24.77 4.61
CA ASP A 273 24.41 -24.90 4.82
C ASP A 273 25.07 -23.52 4.89
N ARG A 274 25.43 -23.11 6.12
CA ARG A 274 26.12 -21.85 6.40
C ARG A 274 27.49 -21.77 5.75
N GLN A 275 28.24 -22.87 5.74
CA GLN A 275 29.60 -22.88 5.22
C GLN A 275 29.57 -22.79 3.69
N ALA A 276 28.61 -23.46 3.05
CA ALA A 276 28.41 -23.34 1.60
C ALA A 276 28.10 -21.90 1.18
N ILE A 277 27.22 -21.20 1.92
CA ILE A 277 26.86 -19.79 1.64
C ILE A 277 28.09 -18.87 1.79
N LEU A 278 28.86 -19.03 2.87
CA LEU A 278 30.07 -18.24 3.11
C LEU A 278 31.18 -18.56 2.09
N ASN A 279 31.39 -19.82 1.75
CA ASN A 279 32.37 -20.25 0.74
C ASN A 279 32.03 -19.72 -0.65
N ALA A 280 30.74 -19.57 -0.96
CA ALA A 280 30.27 -18.97 -2.20
C ALA A 280 30.36 -17.43 -2.21
N GLY A 281 30.81 -16.81 -1.12
CA GLY A 281 31.07 -15.37 -1.04
C GLY A 281 29.84 -14.51 -0.69
N TYR A 282 28.75 -15.11 -0.21
CA TYR A 282 27.52 -14.41 0.13
C TYR A 282 27.45 -14.06 1.63
N ASP A 283 26.78 -12.95 1.95
CA ASP A 283 26.54 -12.54 3.33
C ASP A 283 25.45 -13.42 3.96
N LEU A 284 25.70 -13.92 5.17
CA LEU A 284 24.78 -14.74 5.94
C LEU A 284 23.73 -13.90 6.72
N ALA A 285 23.84 -12.57 6.69
CA ALA A 285 22.84 -11.68 7.25
C ALA A 285 21.45 -12.05 6.72
N THR A 286 20.57 -12.42 7.64
CA THR A 286 19.24 -12.98 7.37
C THR A 286 18.18 -11.96 7.81
N PRO A 287 17.61 -11.17 6.88
CA PRO A 287 16.49 -10.28 7.17
C PRO A 287 15.25 -11.06 7.63
N ILE A 288 14.65 -10.59 8.72
CA ILE A 288 13.34 -11.00 9.22
C ILE A 288 12.45 -9.77 9.22
N ILE A 289 11.46 -9.74 8.33
CA ILE A 289 10.68 -8.55 7.98
C ILE A 289 9.21 -8.83 8.22
N ILE A 290 8.51 -7.86 8.79
CA ILE A 290 7.06 -7.89 8.86
C ILE A 290 6.54 -7.11 7.65
N SER A 291 6.03 -7.83 6.64
CA SER A 291 5.61 -7.25 5.36
C SER A 291 4.46 -6.26 5.55
N ASN A 292 3.53 -6.60 6.45
CA ASN A 292 2.44 -5.71 6.86
C ASN A 292 2.79 -4.89 8.12
N SER A 293 4.05 -4.48 8.28
CA SER A 293 4.50 -3.70 9.44
C SER A 293 3.74 -2.38 9.63
N ASP A 294 3.20 -1.80 8.55
CA ASP A 294 2.36 -0.60 8.59
C ASP A 294 1.06 -0.82 9.39
N ASP A 295 0.62 -2.08 9.55
CA ASP A 295 -0.51 -2.49 10.37
C ASP A 295 -0.14 -2.62 11.87
N PHE A 296 1.09 -2.28 12.28
CA PHE A 296 1.52 -2.40 13.68
C PHE A 296 2.19 -1.12 14.19
N ARG A 297 1.83 -0.71 15.42
CA ARG A 297 2.51 0.42 16.08
C ARG A 297 3.86 -0.03 16.61
N ALA A 298 4.93 0.57 16.10
CA ALA A 298 6.30 0.63 16.63
C ALA A 298 6.82 -0.68 17.25
N LEU A 299 7.63 -1.42 16.48
CA LEU A 299 8.42 -2.53 17.00
C LEU A 299 9.28 -2.06 18.17
N ARG A 300 8.95 -2.51 19.39
CA ARG A 300 9.79 -2.29 20.57
C ARG A 300 10.79 -3.44 20.68
N HIS A 301 12.05 -3.16 20.37
CA HIS A 301 13.15 -4.05 20.75
C HIS A 301 13.28 -4.08 22.27
N ARG A 302 12.93 -5.21 22.90
CA ARG A 302 13.20 -5.41 24.33
C ARG A 302 14.44 -6.29 24.48
N ILE A 303 15.59 -5.65 24.63
CA ILE A 303 16.85 -6.33 24.97
C ILE A 303 16.84 -6.55 26.49
N ARG A 304 16.81 -7.81 26.94
CA ARG A 304 16.98 -8.15 28.35
C ARG A 304 18.46 -8.38 28.61
N GLN A 305 19.19 -7.34 28.98
CA GLN A 305 20.53 -7.51 29.56
C GLN A 305 20.40 -8.05 30.99
N ARG A 306 21.28 -9.00 31.35
CA ARG A 306 21.37 -9.54 32.71
C ARG A 306 22.04 -8.47 33.59
N GLY A 307 21.35 -8.06 34.65
CA GLY A 307 21.92 -7.28 35.76
C GLY A 307 21.60 -5.79 35.70
N GLY A 308 21.00 -5.27 36.77
CA GLY A 308 20.94 -3.84 37.08
C GLY A 308 19.78 -3.08 36.43
N CYS A 309 18.82 -2.71 37.26
CA CYS A 309 17.83 -1.69 36.95
C CYS A 309 18.53 -0.37 36.59
N ARG A 310 18.46 0.09 35.33
CA ARG A 310 18.69 1.51 34.96
C ARG A 310 18.10 1.87 33.59
N SER A 311 17.19 2.85 33.67
CA SER A 311 16.73 3.84 32.71
C SER A 311 16.14 3.47 31.33
N ALA A 312 15.03 4.15 31.06
CA ALA A 312 14.37 4.24 29.77
C ALA A 312 15.20 5.05 28.76
N ALA A 313 15.42 4.49 27.57
CA ALA A 313 15.73 5.28 26.38
C ALA A 313 14.40 5.62 25.69
N VAL A 314 13.82 6.75 26.09
CA VAL A 314 12.84 7.45 25.26
C VAL A 314 13.66 8.15 24.18
N VAL A 315 13.50 7.79 22.91
CA VAL A 315 13.94 8.63 21.80
C VAL A 315 13.04 9.87 21.82
N ARG A 316 13.39 10.86 22.64
CA ARG A 316 12.83 12.21 22.55
C ARG A 316 13.47 12.87 21.34
N LYS A 317 12.65 13.36 20.41
CA LYS A 317 13.07 14.40 19.45
C LYS A 317 13.78 15.51 20.23
N PRO A 318 14.91 16.05 19.75
CA PRO A 318 15.46 17.27 20.35
C PRO A 318 14.44 18.40 20.16
N LEU A 319 14.01 18.98 21.28
CA LEU A 319 13.37 20.29 21.29
C LEU A 319 14.40 21.30 20.82
N ILE A 320 14.11 21.96 19.71
CA ILE A 320 14.79 23.21 19.35
C ILE A 320 14.15 24.28 20.22
N THR A 321 14.81 24.62 21.31
CA THR A 321 14.60 25.86 22.06
C THR A 321 15.95 26.36 22.50
N GLY A 322 16.29 27.56 22.03
CA GLY A 322 17.45 28.34 22.43
C GLY A 322 17.27 29.74 21.88
N GLU A 323 16.52 30.58 22.60
CA GLU A 323 16.67 32.03 22.52
C GLU A 323 18.02 32.41 23.15
N ARG A 324 18.77 33.28 22.47
CA ARG A 324 19.37 34.51 22.99
C ARG A 324 19.66 35.44 21.83
#